data_AF-A0A255XNM9-F1
#
_entry.id   AF-A0A255XNM9-F1
#
_cell.length_a   1.000
_cell.length_b   1.000
_cell.length_c   1.000
_cell.angle_alpha   90.00
_cell.angle_beta   90.00
_cell.angle_gamma   90.00
#
_symmetry.space_group_name_H-M   'P 1'
#
loop_
_entity.id
_entity.type
_entity.pdbx_description
1 polymer ?
#
loop_
_entity_poly.entity_id
_entity_poly.type
_entity_poly.pdbx_seq_one_letter_code
_entity_poly.pdbx_strand_id
1 'polypeptide(L)'
;MRGKLALGVDRFVDEIAKRNSWSECMTILLGDHSAPQFQASGQGWRVVPCQKGLAVSTVVPGWGFGWRKALRDEYVYDVLSWLGHYARQYIHRSHVAKVLMIAWERDRAVLHPFGSEAHSCRYGAVTPPVLPRMALSTAVEDSVSRWGGVEAAPRSRSRWTRRNTFDPAVHQAVFHFLRGQSLLSAGFELEALVAIDCVLQSLQTIGWTSVVGDPRRSRSDLITTLGMHQNDAQLAEHVYFLRNEFAAHAGGWRWWDTVEHVDGDLMERASDMALRVLNHAADAEPTVRRINPEPDNWSDWLMDSFPLLFSAIWFRAG
;
A
#
# COMPACT_ATOMS: atom_id res chain seq x y z
N MET A 1 -31.27 9.88 -12.70
CA MET A 1 -30.10 9.71 -11.81
C MET A 1 -28.82 9.42 -12.60
N ARG A 2 -28.78 8.37 -13.45
CA ARG A 2 -27.60 8.04 -14.29
C ARG A 2 -27.09 9.20 -15.16
N GLY A 3 -27.97 9.92 -15.85
CA GLY A 3 -27.57 11.07 -16.69
C GLY A 3 -26.98 12.26 -15.91
N LYS A 4 -27.45 12.50 -14.67
CA LYS A 4 -26.87 13.54 -13.80
C LYS A 4 -25.47 13.17 -13.32
N LEU A 5 -25.27 11.91 -12.98
CA LEU A 5 -23.96 11.41 -12.55
C LEU A 5 -22.95 11.45 -13.70
N ALA A 6 -23.34 11.07 -14.92
CA ALA A 6 -22.48 11.16 -16.10
C ALA A 6 -21.99 12.60 -16.34
N LEU A 7 -22.91 13.58 -16.38
CA LEU A 7 -22.56 15.00 -16.49
C LEU A 7 -21.71 15.49 -15.31
N GLY A 8 -21.91 14.90 -14.13
CA GLY A 8 -21.10 15.16 -12.95
C GLY A 8 -19.67 14.66 -13.08
N VAL A 9 -19.49 13.47 -13.66
CA VAL A 9 -18.18 12.88 -13.96
C VAL A 9 -17.43 13.73 -14.97
N ASP A 10 -18.07 14.16 -16.06
CA ASP A 10 -17.43 15.03 -17.05
C ASP A 10 -16.92 16.33 -16.41
N ARG A 11 -17.77 16.98 -15.59
CA ARG A 11 -17.38 18.18 -14.83
C ARG A 11 -16.25 17.92 -13.84
N PHE A 12 -16.23 16.76 -13.22
CA PHE A 12 -15.17 16.40 -12.28
C PHE A 12 -13.84 16.24 -13.00
N VAL A 13 -13.81 15.55 -14.14
CA VAL A 13 -12.62 15.40 -14.98
C VAL A 13 -12.11 16.77 -15.45
N ASP A 14 -12.99 17.62 -15.98
CA ASP A 14 -12.65 18.98 -16.43
C ASP A 14 -12.05 19.83 -15.29
N GLU A 15 -12.61 19.71 -14.09
CA GLU A 15 -12.16 20.47 -12.93
C GLU A 15 -10.85 19.93 -12.36
N ILE A 16 -10.59 18.63 -12.45
CA ILE A 16 -9.28 18.06 -12.10
C ILE A 16 -8.21 18.64 -13.02
N ALA A 17 -8.45 18.68 -14.33
CA ALA A 17 -7.51 19.23 -15.29
C ALA A 17 -7.16 20.71 -14.99
N LYS A 18 -8.16 21.54 -14.65
CA LYS A 18 -7.95 22.94 -14.25
C LYS A 18 -7.19 23.10 -12.94
N ARG A 19 -7.21 22.07 -12.09
CA ARG A 19 -6.61 22.06 -10.75
C ARG A 19 -5.34 21.20 -10.69
N ASN A 20 -4.66 20.97 -11.82
CA ASN A 20 -3.46 20.14 -11.85
C ASN A 20 -2.33 20.63 -10.90
N SER A 21 -2.31 21.93 -10.57
CA SER A 21 -1.37 22.50 -9.59
C SER A 21 -1.82 22.37 -8.13
N TRP A 22 -3.06 21.96 -7.86
CA TRP A 22 -3.56 21.81 -6.50
C TRP A 22 -3.02 20.53 -5.89
N SER A 23 -2.54 20.63 -4.65
CA SER A 23 -1.96 19.51 -3.93
C SER A 23 -2.35 19.52 -2.46
N GLU A 24 -2.21 18.36 -1.83
CA GLU A 24 -2.28 18.19 -0.39
C GLU A 24 -1.02 17.44 0.05
N CYS A 25 -0.36 17.92 1.10
CA CYS A 25 0.64 17.11 1.79
C CYS A 25 -0.06 16.39 2.93
N MET A 26 -0.12 15.07 2.85
CA MET A 26 -0.65 14.21 3.88
C MET A 26 0.50 13.66 4.71
N THR A 27 0.42 13.81 6.03
CA THR A 27 1.39 13.22 6.96
C THR A 27 0.67 12.35 7.97
N ILE A 28 1.18 11.13 8.20
CA ILE A 28 0.75 10.27 9.30
C ILE A 28 1.91 9.96 10.23
N LEU A 29 1.61 9.76 11.50
CA LEU A 29 2.55 9.28 12.51
C LEU A 29 2.43 7.76 12.60
N LEU A 30 3.51 7.05 12.25
CA LEU A 30 3.60 5.60 12.39
C LEU A 30 4.35 5.21 13.66
N GLY A 31 3.78 4.26 14.40
CA GLY A 31 4.36 3.72 15.63
C GLY A 31 4.23 4.65 16.84
N ASP A 32 5.03 4.35 17.84
CA ASP A 32 5.19 5.13 19.07
C ASP A 32 6.69 5.45 19.29
N HIS A 33 7.08 5.81 20.51
CA HIS A 33 8.47 6.10 20.88
C HIS A 33 9.45 4.93 20.63
N SER A 34 8.96 3.70 20.50
CA SER A 34 9.76 2.52 20.19
C SER A 34 9.90 2.26 18.68
N ALA A 35 9.29 3.11 17.84
CA ALA A 35 9.35 2.96 16.40
C ALA A 35 10.81 3.02 15.88
N PRO A 36 11.10 2.28 14.81
CA PRO A 36 12.36 2.37 14.09
C PRO A 36 12.79 3.79 13.79
N GLN A 37 14.08 4.05 13.93
CA GLN A 37 14.67 5.36 13.71
C GLN A 37 15.40 5.37 12.37
N PHE A 38 14.75 5.87 11.32
CA PHE A 38 15.37 6.02 10.00
C PHE A 38 14.77 7.16 9.18
N GLN A 39 15.58 7.68 8.25
CA GLN A 39 15.13 8.62 7.24
C GLN A 39 15.07 7.95 5.87
N ALA A 40 14.04 8.24 5.08
CA ALA A 40 13.99 7.87 3.68
C ALA A 40 13.18 8.89 2.88
N SER A 41 13.41 8.97 1.57
CA SER A 41 12.75 9.96 0.73
C SER A 41 12.73 9.54 -0.73
N GLY A 42 11.62 9.84 -1.42
CA GLY A 42 11.52 9.91 -2.89
C GLY A 42 11.27 11.35 -3.35
N GLN A 43 10.77 11.56 -4.56
CA GLN A 43 10.45 12.93 -5.01
C GLN A 43 9.12 13.41 -4.43
N GLY A 44 8.13 12.52 -4.30
CA GLY A 44 6.79 12.82 -3.78
C GLY A 44 6.54 12.43 -2.32
N TRP A 45 7.52 11.85 -1.62
CA TRP A 45 7.34 11.38 -0.25
C TRP A 45 8.62 11.46 0.59
N ARG A 46 8.44 11.52 1.90
CA ARG A 46 9.53 11.54 2.89
C ARG A 46 9.07 10.84 4.17
N VAL A 47 10.00 10.17 4.83
CA VAL A 47 9.85 9.74 6.22
C VAL A 47 10.96 10.34 7.06
N VAL A 48 10.57 10.95 8.18
CA VAL A 48 11.48 11.55 9.16
C VAL A 48 11.08 11.04 10.54
N PRO A 49 12.04 10.59 11.36
CA PRO A 49 11.74 10.25 12.73
C PRO A 49 11.54 11.51 13.57
N CYS A 50 10.64 11.40 14.52
CA CYS A 50 10.32 12.40 15.53
C CYS A 50 10.15 11.72 16.88
N GLN A 51 10.10 12.50 17.96
CA GLN A 51 10.03 11.94 19.31
C GLN A 51 8.86 10.98 19.52
N LYS A 52 7.73 11.15 18.82
CA LYS A 52 6.58 10.24 18.91
C LYS A 52 6.61 9.02 17.99
N GLY A 53 7.55 8.94 17.04
CA GLY A 53 7.62 7.85 16.06
C GLY A 53 8.07 8.31 14.66
N LEU A 54 7.55 7.69 13.61
CA LEU A 54 7.92 7.99 12.22
C LEU A 54 6.87 8.86 11.52
N ALA A 55 7.23 10.08 11.16
CA ALA A 55 6.40 10.96 10.35
C ALA A 55 6.53 10.60 8.87
N VAL A 56 5.47 10.04 8.26
CA VAL A 56 5.43 9.71 6.83
C VAL A 56 4.61 10.74 6.09
N SER A 57 5.25 11.53 5.24
CA SER A 57 4.62 12.59 4.46
C SER A 57 4.63 12.28 2.97
N THR A 58 3.53 12.57 2.28
CA THR A 58 3.37 12.41 0.84
C THR A 58 2.68 13.61 0.25
N VAL A 59 3.15 14.08 -0.91
CA VAL A 59 2.42 15.03 -1.75
C VAL A 59 1.45 14.26 -2.61
N VAL A 60 0.17 14.56 -2.49
CA VAL A 60 -0.92 13.98 -3.28
C VAL A 60 -1.69 15.09 -4.00
N PRO A 61 -2.49 14.76 -5.04
CA PRO A 61 -3.35 15.73 -5.69
C PRO A 61 -4.37 16.35 -4.76
N GLY A 62 -4.75 17.60 -5.02
CA GLY A 62 -5.77 18.35 -4.28
C GLY A 62 -7.21 17.85 -4.47
N TRP A 63 -7.41 16.57 -4.77
CA TRP A 63 -8.73 15.96 -5.02
C TRP A 63 -9.60 15.80 -3.78
N GLY A 64 -9.05 16.10 -2.59
CA GLY A 64 -9.78 16.01 -1.32
C GLY A 64 -10.63 17.23 -0.99
N PHE A 65 -10.59 18.31 -1.78
CA PHE A 65 -11.22 19.59 -1.39
C PHE A 65 -11.66 20.47 -2.57
N GLY A 66 -12.58 21.41 -2.29
CA GLY A 66 -12.99 22.45 -3.23
C GLY A 66 -14.05 22.03 -4.26
N TRP A 67 -14.75 20.90 -4.08
CA TRP A 67 -15.71 20.38 -5.07
C TRP A 67 -17.04 21.12 -5.12
N ARG A 68 -17.50 21.73 -4.02
CA ARG A 68 -18.83 22.38 -3.93
C ARG A 68 -19.04 23.48 -4.97
N LYS A 69 -17.99 24.14 -5.44
CA LYS A 69 -18.09 25.16 -6.50
C LYS A 69 -18.43 24.57 -7.87
N ALA A 70 -17.99 23.34 -8.14
CA ALA A 70 -18.17 22.66 -9.42
C ALA A 70 -19.35 21.68 -9.42
N LEU A 71 -19.53 20.95 -8.32
CA LEU A 71 -20.55 19.93 -8.15
C LEU A 71 -21.66 20.47 -7.23
N ARG A 72 -22.75 20.96 -7.86
CA ARG A 72 -23.88 21.56 -7.14
C ARG A 72 -24.93 20.54 -6.67
N ASP A 73 -25.09 19.45 -7.40
CA ASP A 73 -26.00 18.36 -7.03
C ASP A 73 -25.36 17.55 -5.89
N GLU A 74 -26.09 17.37 -4.78
CA GLU A 74 -25.56 16.82 -3.54
C GLU A 74 -25.10 15.36 -3.68
N TYR A 75 -25.93 14.53 -4.32
CA TYR A 75 -25.58 13.13 -4.58
C TYR A 75 -24.32 13.00 -5.44
N VAL A 76 -24.23 13.80 -6.51
CA VAL A 76 -23.03 13.84 -7.37
C VAL A 76 -21.81 14.32 -6.59
N TYR A 77 -21.97 15.37 -5.79
CA TYR A 77 -20.91 15.89 -4.94
C TYR A 77 -20.39 14.81 -3.98
N ASP A 78 -21.27 14.07 -3.31
CA ASP A 78 -20.85 13.05 -2.34
C ASP A 78 -20.06 11.94 -3.02
N VAL A 79 -20.61 11.34 -4.08
CA VAL A 79 -19.97 10.23 -4.81
C VAL A 79 -18.58 10.62 -5.31
N LEU A 80 -18.45 11.79 -5.95
CA LEU A 80 -17.20 12.20 -6.58
C LEU A 80 -16.20 12.78 -5.56
N SER A 81 -16.67 13.39 -4.48
CA SER A 81 -15.81 13.80 -3.36
C SER A 81 -15.22 12.58 -2.64
N TRP A 82 -16.01 11.52 -2.46
CA TRP A 82 -15.51 10.25 -1.94
C TRP A 82 -14.48 9.64 -2.88
N LEU A 83 -14.75 9.58 -4.19
CA LEU A 83 -13.78 9.11 -5.17
C LEU A 83 -12.44 9.85 -5.05
N GLY A 84 -12.47 11.18 -5.05
CA GLY A 84 -11.26 12.00 -4.87
C GLY A 84 -10.57 11.78 -3.52
N HIS A 85 -11.35 11.65 -2.44
CA HIS A 85 -10.83 11.36 -1.09
C HIS A 85 -10.06 10.04 -1.05
N TYR A 86 -10.64 8.97 -1.59
CA TYR A 86 -10.00 7.67 -1.50
C TYR A 86 -8.88 7.50 -2.53
N ALA A 87 -8.96 8.12 -3.71
CA ALA A 87 -7.87 8.10 -4.67
C ALA A 87 -6.60 8.77 -4.12
N ARG A 88 -6.72 9.90 -3.41
CA ARG A 88 -5.56 10.51 -2.74
C ARG A 88 -5.04 9.67 -1.56
N GLN A 89 -5.94 9.03 -0.81
CA GLN A 89 -5.56 8.11 0.28
C GLN A 89 -4.80 6.90 -0.27
N TYR A 90 -5.21 6.39 -1.43
CA TYR A 90 -4.54 5.31 -2.12
C TYR A 90 -3.09 5.66 -2.43
N ILE A 91 -2.86 6.81 -3.09
CA ILE A 91 -1.51 7.33 -3.41
C ILE A 91 -0.66 7.43 -2.14
N HIS A 92 -1.20 8.07 -1.08
CA HIS A 92 -0.47 8.19 0.19
C HIS A 92 -0.12 6.82 0.79
N ARG A 93 -1.08 5.90 0.82
CA ARG A 93 -0.87 4.57 1.42
C ARG A 93 0.09 3.69 0.62
N SER A 94 0.18 3.87 -0.70
CA SER A 94 1.23 3.25 -1.50
C SER A 94 2.63 3.62 -0.99
N HIS A 95 2.87 4.88 -0.62
CA HIS A 95 4.14 5.29 0.00
C HIS A 95 4.29 4.81 1.45
N VAL A 96 3.20 4.77 2.23
CA VAL A 96 3.20 4.19 3.57
C VAL A 96 3.63 2.72 3.53
N ALA A 97 3.14 1.93 2.58
CA ALA A 97 3.54 0.53 2.39
C ALA A 97 5.06 0.37 2.22
N LYS A 98 5.72 1.29 1.50
CA LYS A 98 7.20 1.31 1.40
C LYS A 98 7.82 1.49 2.78
N VAL A 99 7.35 2.47 3.55
CA VAL A 99 7.89 2.77 4.88
C VAL A 99 7.70 1.60 5.83
N LEU A 100 6.55 0.96 5.82
CA LEU A 100 6.27 -0.22 6.65
C LEU A 100 7.24 -1.36 6.34
N MET A 101 7.51 -1.62 5.06
CA MET A 101 8.48 -2.65 4.68
C MET A 101 9.92 -2.26 5.01
N ILE A 102 10.27 -0.98 4.95
CA ILE A 102 11.59 -0.50 5.41
C ILE A 102 11.74 -0.72 6.92
N ALA A 103 10.71 -0.41 7.71
CA ALA A 103 10.67 -0.64 9.15
C ALA A 103 10.85 -2.14 9.49
N TRP A 104 10.15 -3.01 8.75
CA TRP A 104 10.31 -4.45 8.87
C TRP A 104 11.72 -4.93 8.50
N GLU A 105 12.26 -4.53 7.35
CA GLU A 105 13.58 -5.01 6.89
C GLU A 105 14.72 -4.62 7.83
N ARG A 106 14.63 -3.45 8.45
CA ARG A 106 15.68 -2.92 9.31
C ARG A 106 15.62 -3.49 10.72
N ASP A 107 14.43 -3.44 11.30
CA ASP A 107 14.26 -3.54 12.75
C ASP A 107 13.21 -4.59 13.13
N ARG A 108 12.68 -5.34 12.15
CA ARG A 108 11.59 -6.32 12.32
C ARG A 108 10.34 -5.71 12.97
N ALA A 109 10.17 -4.40 12.83
CA ALA A 109 9.06 -3.68 13.41
C ALA A 109 7.80 -3.83 12.55
N VAL A 110 6.70 -4.23 13.18
CA VAL A 110 5.37 -4.23 12.57
C VAL A 110 4.61 -3.00 13.03
N LEU A 111 4.45 -2.02 12.15
CA LEU A 111 3.76 -0.77 12.45
C LEU A 111 2.33 -0.79 11.91
N HIS A 112 1.40 -0.17 12.63
CA HIS A 112 0.02 -0.08 12.20
C HIS A 112 -0.12 0.87 11.00
N PRO A 113 -0.76 0.46 9.89
CA PRO A 113 -0.68 1.17 8.61
C PRO A 113 -1.50 2.46 8.54
N PHE A 114 -2.44 2.67 9.45
CA PHE A 114 -3.27 3.87 9.50
C PHE A 114 -2.63 5.03 10.28
N GLY A 115 -1.53 4.75 10.99
CA GLY A 115 -0.92 5.69 11.93
C GLY A 115 -1.77 5.92 13.18
N SER A 116 -1.19 6.62 14.16
CA SER A 116 -1.83 7.04 15.40
C SER A 116 -2.35 8.47 15.33
N GLU A 117 -1.69 9.33 14.56
CA GLU A 117 -2.05 10.72 14.31
C GLU A 117 -1.92 11.06 12.83
N ALA A 118 -2.68 12.05 12.36
CA ALA A 118 -2.64 12.52 10.98
C ALA A 118 -2.71 14.04 10.91
N HIS A 119 -1.99 14.61 9.95
CA HIS A 119 -1.94 16.04 9.69
C HIS A 119 -1.94 16.29 8.17
N SER A 120 -2.62 17.34 7.69
CA SER A 120 -2.59 17.68 6.27
C SER A 120 -2.48 19.18 5.99
N CYS A 121 -1.70 19.52 4.98
CA CYS A 121 -1.49 20.88 4.48
C CYS A 121 -2.00 20.97 3.04
N ARG A 122 -2.91 21.90 2.76
CA ARG A 122 -3.56 22.03 1.45
C ARG A 122 -3.03 23.23 0.69
N TYR A 123 -2.77 23.04 -0.60
CA TYR A 123 -2.28 24.05 -1.53
C TYR A 123 -3.22 24.10 -2.75
N GLY A 124 -3.85 25.24 -2.99
CA GLY A 124 -4.85 25.46 -4.04
C GLY A 124 -5.32 26.92 -4.03
N ALA A 125 -6.64 27.13 -4.05
CA ALA A 125 -7.19 28.50 -4.14
C ALA A 125 -6.89 29.40 -2.93
N VAL A 126 -6.81 28.85 -1.71
CA VAL A 126 -6.62 29.63 -0.47
C VAL A 126 -5.14 29.81 -0.16
N THR A 127 -4.40 28.71 -0.17
CA THR A 127 -2.94 28.70 -0.02
C THR A 127 -2.33 28.46 -1.40
N PRO A 128 -1.63 29.42 -2.01
CA PRO A 128 -1.14 29.28 -3.37
C PRO A 128 -0.35 27.98 -3.59
N PRO A 129 -0.48 27.34 -4.77
CA PRO A 129 0.37 26.21 -5.15
C PRO A 129 1.86 26.57 -5.02
N VAL A 130 2.62 25.66 -4.43
CA VAL A 130 4.08 25.75 -4.36
C VAL A 130 4.69 24.50 -4.97
N LEU A 131 6.00 24.53 -5.23
CA LEU A 131 6.70 23.35 -5.73
C LEU A 131 6.52 22.16 -4.76
N PRO A 132 6.23 20.94 -5.25
CA PRO A 132 5.96 19.77 -4.40
C PRO A 132 7.02 19.53 -3.31
N ARG A 133 8.30 19.74 -3.63
CA ARG A 133 9.41 19.59 -2.66
C ARG A 133 9.34 20.61 -1.52
N MET A 134 8.91 21.83 -1.81
CA MET A 134 8.73 22.87 -0.79
C MET A 134 7.51 22.54 0.07
N ALA A 135 6.38 22.21 -0.57
CA ALA A 135 5.16 21.78 0.12
C ALA A 135 5.42 20.64 1.10
N LEU A 136 6.16 19.62 0.65
CA LEU A 136 6.55 18.45 1.43
C LEU A 136 7.46 18.84 2.60
N SER A 137 8.46 19.68 2.38
CA SER A 137 9.41 20.06 3.43
C SER A 137 8.71 20.85 4.54
N THR A 138 7.87 21.81 4.18
CA THR A 138 7.06 22.57 5.14
C THR A 138 6.07 21.68 5.90
N ALA A 139 5.39 20.75 5.22
CA ALA A 139 4.46 19.85 5.87
C ALA A 139 5.16 18.88 6.84
N VAL A 140 6.36 18.39 6.48
CA VAL A 140 7.19 17.57 7.36
C VAL A 140 7.62 18.37 8.59
N GLU A 141 8.15 19.57 8.41
CA GLU A 141 8.60 20.44 9.51
C GLU A 141 7.47 20.75 10.51
N ASP A 142 6.29 21.15 10.03
CA ASP A 142 5.13 21.41 10.89
C ASP A 142 4.68 20.13 11.63
N SER A 143 4.57 19.01 10.92
CA SER A 143 4.11 17.75 11.53
C SER A 143 5.10 17.24 12.59
N VAL A 144 6.40 17.26 12.28
CA VAL A 144 7.44 16.84 13.22
C VAL A 144 7.52 17.78 14.42
N SER A 145 7.39 19.10 14.23
CA SER A 145 7.33 20.05 15.34
C SER A 145 6.16 19.76 16.30
N ARG A 146 5.00 19.34 15.78
CA ARG A 146 3.84 18.94 16.60
C ARG A 146 4.07 17.62 17.35
N TRP A 147 4.96 16.78 16.83
CA TRP A 147 5.26 15.45 17.36
C TRP A 147 6.60 15.40 18.12
N GLY A 148 7.03 16.54 18.67
CA GLY A 148 8.17 16.65 19.58
C GLY A 148 9.50 17.01 18.92
N GLY A 149 9.53 17.25 17.61
CA GLY A 149 10.74 17.64 16.90
C GLY A 149 11.49 16.47 16.27
N VAL A 150 12.51 16.81 15.47
CA VAL A 150 13.25 15.86 14.63
C VAL A 150 14.22 15.04 15.48
N GLU A 151 14.27 13.73 15.23
CA GLU A 151 15.32 12.87 15.77
C GLU A 151 16.38 12.56 14.71
N ALA A 152 17.64 12.53 15.17
CA ALA A 152 18.76 12.19 14.30
C ALA A 152 18.73 10.70 13.98
N ALA A 153 18.65 10.35 12.69
CA ALA A 153 18.59 8.97 12.26
C ALA A 153 19.30 8.73 10.93
N PRO A 154 19.84 7.52 10.69
CA PRO A 154 20.51 7.21 9.44
C PRO A 154 19.51 7.16 8.28
N ARG A 155 20.01 7.49 7.09
CA ARG A 155 19.25 7.27 5.85
C ARG A 155 19.17 5.78 5.53
N SER A 156 17.96 5.27 5.32
CA SER A 156 17.73 3.88 4.94
C SER A 156 18.28 3.59 3.54
N ARG A 157 18.91 2.42 3.38
CA ARG A 157 19.40 1.88 2.10
C ARG A 157 18.49 0.79 1.51
N SER A 158 17.33 0.57 2.13
CA SER A 158 16.37 -0.45 1.69
C SER A 158 15.97 -0.27 0.23
N ARG A 159 15.79 -1.38 -0.48
CA ARG A 159 15.32 -1.40 -1.88
C ARG A 159 13.87 -0.91 -2.01
N TRP A 160 13.07 -0.98 -0.95
CA TRP A 160 11.70 -0.46 -0.92
C TRP A 160 11.60 1.04 -1.21
N THR A 161 12.69 1.79 -1.01
CA THR A 161 12.74 3.20 -1.42
C THR A 161 12.53 3.41 -2.93
N ARG A 162 12.85 2.39 -3.75
CA ARG A 162 12.79 2.43 -5.22
C ARG A 162 11.64 1.61 -5.82
N ARG A 163 11.00 0.73 -5.05
CA ARG A 163 9.84 -0.06 -5.49
C ARG A 163 8.63 0.84 -5.69
N ASN A 164 7.73 0.47 -6.59
CA ASN A 164 6.60 1.32 -6.96
C ASN A 164 5.50 1.31 -5.89
N THR A 165 4.99 0.13 -5.52
CA THR A 165 3.91 -0.12 -4.53
C THR A 165 2.57 0.54 -4.87
N PHE A 166 2.34 0.83 -6.14
CA PHE A 166 1.09 1.40 -6.66
C PHE A 166 0.18 0.34 -7.28
N ASP A 167 0.59 -0.92 -7.38
CA ASP A 167 -0.33 -2.01 -7.68
C ASP A 167 -1.09 -2.42 -6.39
N PRO A 168 -2.44 -2.48 -6.42
CA PRO A 168 -3.24 -2.87 -5.27
C PRO A 168 -2.87 -4.26 -4.72
N ALA A 169 -2.43 -5.18 -5.57
CA ALA A 169 -2.00 -6.51 -5.17
C ALA A 169 -0.74 -6.45 -4.29
N VAL A 170 0.26 -5.65 -4.68
CA VAL A 170 1.48 -5.44 -3.89
C VAL A 170 1.14 -4.77 -2.57
N HIS A 171 0.25 -3.78 -2.60
CA HIS A 171 -0.21 -3.09 -1.39
C HIS A 171 -0.89 -4.02 -0.39
N GLN A 172 -1.81 -4.87 -0.86
CA GLN A 172 -2.45 -5.89 -0.03
C GLN A 172 -1.45 -6.92 0.48
N ALA A 173 -0.54 -7.37 -0.37
CA ALA A 173 0.48 -8.35 -0.02
C ALA A 173 1.42 -7.83 1.09
N VAL A 174 1.79 -6.54 1.08
CA VAL A 174 2.53 -5.91 2.19
C VAL A 174 1.76 -6.01 3.50
N PHE A 175 0.46 -5.67 3.52
CA PHE A 175 -0.32 -5.73 4.75
C PHE A 175 -0.55 -7.15 5.25
N HIS A 176 -0.82 -8.10 4.34
CA HIS A 176 -0.94 -9.50 4.68
C HIS A 176 0.35 -10.05 5.27
N PHE A 177 1.50 -9.70 4.68
CA PHE A 177 2.81 -10.10 5.18
C PHE A 177 3.04 -9.58 6.60
N LEU A 178 2.89 -8.27 6.83
CA LEU A 178 3.09 -7.65 8.14
C LEU A 178 2.10 -8.17 9.19
N ARG A 179 0.85 -8.43 8.80
CA ARG A 179 -0.13 -9.09 9.66
C ARG A 179 0.33 -10.50 10.04
N GLY A 180 0.85 -11.27 9.09
CA GLY A 180 1.43 -12.59 9.35
C GLY A 180 2.54 -12.53 10.39
N GLN A 181 3.46 -11.57 10.27
CA GLN A 181 4.54 -11.37 11.24
C GLN A 181 4.02 -11.01 12.64
N SER A 182 3.02 -10.11 12.72
CA SER A 182 2.40 -9.76 14.00
C SER A 182 1.73 -10.96 14.66
N LEU A 183 1.05 -11.81 13.88
CA LEU A 183 0.37 -13.00 14.38
C LEU A 183 1.37 -14.06 14.86
N LEU A 184 2.47 -14.26 14.10
CA LEU A 184 3.58 -15.12 14.54
C LEU A 184 4.16 -14.67 15.88
N SER A 185 4.43 -13.37 16.03
CA SER A 185 4.98 -12.83 17.27
C SER A 185 4.06 -12.99 18.48
N ALA A 186 2.76 -13.19 18.25
CA ALA A 186 1.74 -13.35 19.27
C ALA A 186 1.31 -14.81 19.48
N GLY A 187 1.94 -15.78 18.80
CA GLY A 187 1.63 -17.21 18.94
C GLY A 187 0.30 -17.62 18.27
N PHE A 188 -0.07 -16.96 17.16
CA PHE A 188 -1.22 -17.31 16.33
C PHE A 188 -0.74 -17.89 14.99
N GLU A 189 -0.13 -19.08 15.02
CA GLU A 189 0.57 -19.66 13.87
C GLU A 189 -0.39 -19.98 12.71
N LEU A 190 -1.59 -20.48 12.99
CA LEU A 190 -2.56 -20.83 11.94
C LEU A 190 -3.09 -19.58 11.22
N GLU A 191 -3.47 -18.54 11.95
CA GLU A 191 -3.88 -17.26 11.38
C GLU A 191 -2.72 -16.58 10.65
N ALA A 192 -1.49 -16.73 11.16
CA ALA A 192 -0.31 -16.25 10.47
C ALA A 192 -0.09 -16.98 9.14
N LEU A 193 -0.25 -18.31 9.10
CA LEU A 193 -0.14 -19.11 7.88
C LEU A 193 -1.16 -18.67 6.82
N VAL A 194 -2.40 -18.40 7.24
CA VAL A 194 -3.44 -17.83 6.37
C VAL A 194 -2.99 -16.47 5.82
N ALA A 195 -2.49 -15.59 6.68
CA ALA A 195 -2.02 -14.26 6.26
C ALA A 195 -0.83 -14.36 5.30
N ILE A 196 0.09 -15.28 5.52
CA ILE A 196 1.24 -15.58 4.66
C ILE A 196 0.76 -16.07 3.27
N ASP A 197 -0.18 -17.01 3.20
CA ASP A 197 -0.75 -17.44 1.91
C ASP A 197 -1.52 -16.31 1.20
N CYS A 198 -2.19 -15.43 1.95
CA CYS A 198 -2.85 -14.26 1.38
C CYS A 198 -1.88 -13.30 0.68
N VAL A 199 -0.59 -13.27 1.06
CA VAL A 199 0.45 -12.55 0.29
C VAL A 199 0.49 -13.07 -1.14
N LEU A 200 0.61 -14.38 -1.31
CA LEU A 200 0.66 -15.01 -2.63
C LEU A 200 -0.68 -14.83 -3.36
N GLN A 201 -1.80 -14.99 -2.65
CA GLN A 201 -3.14 -14.77 -3.23
C GLN A 201 -3.30 -13.37 -3.82
N SER A 202 -2.92 -12.33 -3.08
CA SER A 202 -2.98 -10.96 -3.59
C SER A 202 -2.12 -10.81 -4.84
N LEU A 203 -0.88 -11.32 -4.83
CA LEU A 203 0.06 -11.17 -5.94
C LEU A 203 -0.35 -11.93 -7.22
N GLN A 204 -1.15 -13.00 -7.11
CA GLN A 204 -1.75 -13.65 -8.29
C GLN A 204 -2.70 -12.72 -9.06
N THR A 205 -3.27 -11.70 -8.42
CA THR A 205 -4.22 -10.76 -9.06
C THR A 205 -3.55 -9.67 -9.89
N ILE A 206 -2.21 -9.58 -9.87
CA ILE A 206 -1.47 -8.70 -10.76
C ILE A 206 -1.78 -9.07 -12.22
N GLY A 207 -1.87 -8.07 -13.09
CA GLY A 207 -2.12 -8.28 -14.52
C GLY A 207 -0.90 -8.81 -15.25
N TRP A 208 -0.51 -10.06 -14.99
CA TRP A 208 0.64 -10.78 -15.54
C TRP A 208 0.55 -11.07 -17.05
N THR A 209 0.32 -10.06 -17.88
CA THR A 209 0.04 -10.22 -19.32
C THR A 209 1.30 -10.47 -20.17
N SER A 210 2.49 -10.20 -19.62
CA SER A 210 3.78 -10.28 -20.32
C SER A 210 4.61 -11.52 -19.98
N VAL A 211 4.09 -12.43 -19.16
CA VAL A 211 4.82 -13.62 -18.68
C VAL A 211 4.26 -14.91 -19.29
N VAL A 212 5.12 -15.93 -19.39
CA VAL A 212 4.73 -17.26 -19.88
C VAL A 212 4.12 -18.07 -18.73
N GLY A 213 2.87 -18.50 -18.88
CA GLY A 213 2.11 -19.23 -17.87
C GLY A 213 0.89 -18.45 -17.37
N ASP A 214 0.11 -19.04 -16.46
CA ASP A 214 -0.97 -18.35 -15.76
C ASP A 214 -0.73 -18.38 -14.25
N PRO A 215 -0.10 -17.35 -13.67
CA PRO A 215 0.17 -17.29 -12.23
C PRO A 215 -1.10 -17.32 -11.37
N ARG A 216 -2.29 -17.12 -11.95
CA ARG A 216 -3.58 -17.25 -11.24
C ARG A 216 -4.00 -18.70 -11.01
N ARG A 217 -3.43 -19.66 -11.75
CA ARG A 217 -3.83 -21.06 -11.69
C ARG A 217 -3.38 -21.76 -10.41
N SER A 218 -2.16 -21.51 -9.96
CA SER A 218 -1.58 -22.16 -8.77
C SER A 218 -0.52 -21.29 -8.10
N ARG A 219 -0.14 -21.62 -6.86
CA ARG A 219 0.95 -20.92 -6.16
C ARG A 219 2.28 -21.18 -6.87
N SER A 220 2.50 -22.41 -7.33
CA SER A 220 3.67 -22.82 -8.09
C SER A 220 3.85 -22.01 -9.37
N ASP A 221 2.76 -21.72 -10.09
CA ASP A 221 2.83 -20.92 -11.32
C ASP A 221 3.24 -19.47 -11.02
N LEU A 222 2.80 -18.90 -9.90
CA LEU A 222 3.28 -17.59 -9.42
C LEU A 222 4.78 -17.62 -9.10
N ILE A 223 5.24 -18.62 -8.35
CA ILE A 223 6.68 -18.76 -8.02
C ILE A 223 7.52 -18.88 -9.30
N THR A 224 7.06 -19.70 -10.25
CA THR A 224 7.72 -19.90 -11.55
C THR A 224 7.76 -18.60 -12.37
N THR A 225 6.63 -17.87 -12.40
CA THR A 225 6.51 -16.57 -13.06
C THR A 225 7.51 -15.56 -12.52
N LEU A 226 7.78 -15.59 -11.21
CA LEU A 226 8.74 -14.71 -10.55
C LEU A 226 10.21 -15.17 -10.69
N GLY A 227 10.45 -16.27 -11.42
CA GLY A 227 11.78 -16.83 -11.65
C GLY A 227 12.42 -17.43 -10.39
N MET A 228 11.60 -17.87 -9.43
CA MET A 228 12.05 -18.42 -8.15
C MET A 228 12.24 -19.95 -8.21
N HIS A 229 12.95 -20.51 -7.22
CA HIS A 229 13.36 -21.92 -7.21
C HIS A 229 12.18 -22.88 -6.98
N GLN A 230 12.27 -24.11 -7.51
CA GLN A 230 11.20 -25.12 -7.40
C GLN A 230 10.86 -25.49 -5.94
N ASN A 231 11.82 -25.41 -5.03
CA ASN A 231 11.59 -25.64 -3.59
C ASN A 231 10.60 -24.61 -3.01
N ASP A 232 10.67 -23.34 -3.45
CA ASP A 232 9.70 -22.33 -3.03
C ASP A 232 8.31 -22.64 -3.61
N ALA A 233 8.23 -23.22 -4.81
CA ALA A 233 6.95 -23.62 -5.42
C ALA A 233 6.28 -24.74 -4.64
N GLN A 234 7.03 -25.77 -4.25
CA GLN A 234 6.53 -26.87 -3.43
C GLN A 234 6.08 -26.39 -2.05
N LEU A 235 6.86 -25.52 -1.41
CA LEU A 235 6.49 -24.92 -0.13
C LEU A 235 5.22 -24.07 -0.26
N ALA A 236 5.08 -23.29 -1.33
CA ALA A 236 3.91 -22.45 -1.55
C ALA A 236 2.62 -23.28 -1.73
N GLU A 237 2.68 -24.39 -2.46
CA GLU A 237 1.54 -25.32 -2.56
C GLU A 237 1.23 -26.00 -1.23
N HIS A 238 2.26 -26.35 -0.47
CA HIS A 238 2.07 -26.95 0.85
C HIS A 238 1.39 -25.97 1.82
N VAL A 239 1.83 -24.71 1.85
CA VAL A 239 1.19 -23.64 2.64
C VAL A 239 -0.27 -23.44 2.22
N TYR A 240 -0.56 -23.42 0.91
CA TYR A 240 -1.93 -23.32 0.39
C TYR A 240 -2.79 -24.52 0.79
N PHE A 241 -2.25 -25.73 0.70
CA PHE A 241 -2.90 -26.95 1.17
C PHE A 241 -3.24 -26.85 2.65
N LEU A 242 -2.26 -26.50 3.50
CA LEU A 242 -2.46 -26.39 4.94
C LEU A 242 -3.51 -25.32 5.29
N ARG A 243 -3.49 -24.17 4.61
CA ARG A 243 -4.54 -23.15 4.77
C ARG A 243 -5.93 -23.73 4.51
N ASN A 244 -6.12 -24.43 3.40
CA ASN A 244 -7.44 -24.94 3.03
C ASN A 244 -7.91 -26.05 3.96
N GLU A 245 -7.02 -26.98 4.31
CA GLU A 245 -7.37 -28.14 5.12
C GLU A 245 -7.52 -27.82 6.62
N PHE A 246 -6.68 -26.91 7.15
CA PHE A 246 -6.63 -26.65 8.60
C PHE A 246 -7.28 -25.33 9.01
N ALA A 247 -7.19 -24.28 8.19
CA ALA A 247 -7.72 -22.96 8.56
C ALA A 247 -9.12 -22.67 7.99
N ALA A 248 -9.44 -23.18 6.80
CA ALA A 248 -10.73 -22.91 6.15
C ALA A 248 -11.83 -23.90 6.53
N HIS A 249 -11.49 -25.10 7.01
CA HIS A 249 -12.43 -26.18 7.30
C HIS A 249 -12.22 -26.82 8.68
N ALA A 250 -13.06 -26.46 9.65
CA ALA A 250 -13.06 -27.05 11.00
C ALA A 250 -13.60 -28.50 11.07
N GLY A 251 -13.94 -29.12 9.93
CA GLY A 251 -14.78 -30.33 9.87
C GLY A 251 -14.05 -31.66 9.84
N GLY A 252 -12.74 -31.69 9.61
CA GLY A 252 -11.99 -32.94 9.35
C GLY A 252 -10.91 -33.30 10.37
N TRP A 253 -10.52 -32.35 11.23
CA TRP A 253 -9.30 -32.44 12.02
C TRP A 253 -9.51 -31.91 13.43
N ARG A 254 -8.76 -32.43 14.40
CA ARG A 254 -8.77 -31.93 15.77
C ARG A 254 -7.81 -30.76 15.87
N TRP A 255 -8.14 -29.76 16.69
CA TRP A 255 -7.34 -28.53 16.82
C TRP A 255 -5.90 -28.78 17.31
N TRP A 256 -5.60 -29.94 17.91
CA TRP A 256 -4.25 -30.32 18.30
C TRP A 256 -3.43 -30.97 17.17
N ASP A 257 -4.06 -31.45 16.11
CA ASP A 257 -3.36 -32.00 14.92
C ASP A 257 -2.58 -30.88 14.20
N THR A 258 -2.98 -29.62 14.40
CA THR A 258 -2.30 -28.44 13.84
C THR A 258 -0.88 -28.28 14.35
N VAL A 259 -0.58 -28.65 15.60
CA VAL A 259 0.76 -28.50 16.20
C VAL A 259 1.78 -29.45 15.56
N GLU A 260 1.32 -30.57 14.99
CA GLU A 260 2.18 -31.54 14.28
C GLU A 260 2.53 -31.08 12.86
N HIS A 261 1.68 -30.25 12.24
CA HIS A 261 1.81 -29.82 10.86
C HIS A 261 2.25 -28.38 10.69
N VAL A 262 2.05 -27.54 11.70
CA VAL A 262 2.40 -26.11 11.71
C VAL A 262 3.39 -25.87 12.83
N ASP A 263 4.66 -26.20 12.57
CA ASP A 263 5.75 -25.99 13.51
C ASP A 263 6.54 -24.70 13.20
N GLY A 264 7.45 -24.35 14.11
CA GLY A 264 8.26 -23.14 13.98
C GLY A 264 9.15 -23.10 12.74
N ASP A 265 9.70 -24.26 12.31
CA ASP A 265 10.57 -24.35 11.13
C ASP A 265 9.78 -24.12 9.84
N LEU A 266 8.60 -24.73 9.72
CA LEU A 266 7.69 -24.48 8.61
C LEU A 266 7.29 -23.01 8.55
N MET A 267 6.92 -22.42 9.70
CA MET A 267 6.49 -21.02 9.74
C MET A 267 7.61 -20.04 9.38
N GLU A 268 8.85 -20.30 9.82
CA GLU A 268 10.02 -19.53 9.42
C GLU A 268 10.23 -19.62 7.91
N ARG A 269 10.25 -20.84 7.34
CA ARG A 269 10.40 -21.06 5.90
C ARG A 269 9.28 -20.41 5.09
N ALA A 270 8.04 -20.50 5.55
CA ALA A 270 6.87 -19.91 4.88
C ALA A 270 6.90 -18.38 4.92
N SER A 271 7.26 -17.80 6.06
CA SER A 271 7.46 -16.36 6.23
C SER A 271 8.55 -15.83 5.30
N ASP A 272 9.70 -16.50 5.25
CA ASP A 272 10.83 -16.15 4.40
C ASP A 272 10.50 -16.28 2.91
N MET A 273 9.79 -17.34 2.53
CA MET A 273 9.27 -17.51 1.18
C MET A 273 8.33 -16.36 0.81
N ALA A 274 7.34 -16.03 1.64
CA ALA A 274 6.42 -14.94 1.34
C ALA A 274 7.13 -13.57 1.23
N LEU A 275 8.14 -13.31 2.05
CA LEU A 275 8.98 -12.12 1.93
C LEU A 275 9.74 -12.10 0.58
N ARG A 276 10.35 -13.21 0.18
CA ARG A 276 11.03 -13.32 -1.14
C ARG A 276 10.05 -13.10 -2.29
N VAL A 277 8.89 -13.76 -2.26
CA VAL A 277 7.84 -13.62 -3.28
C VAL A 277 7.38 -12.17 -3.40
N LEU A 278 7.07 -11.53 -2.26
CA LEU A 278 6.67 -10.12 -2.21
C LEU A 278 7.75 -9.20 -2.78
N ASN A 279 9.01 -9.44 -2.41
CA ASN A 279 10.15 -8.69 -2.92
C ASN A 279 10.28 -8.81 -4.45
N HIS A 280 10.21 -10.03 -4.99
CA HIS A 280 10.28 -10.29 -6.43
C HIS A 280 9.10 -9.67 -7.18
N ALA A 281 7.88 -9.80 -6.65
CA ALA A 281 6.70 -9.22 -7.28
C ALA A 281 6.73 -7.67 -7.27
N ALA A 282 7.20 -7.06 -6.19
CA ALA A 282 7.37 -5.61 -6.11
C ALA A 282 8.50 -5.09 -7.02
N ASP A 283 9.52 -5.91 -7.28
CA ASP A 283 10.57 -5.59 -8.27
C ASP A 283 10.07 -5.77 -9.72
N ALA A 284 9.15 -6.71 -9.96
CA ALA A 284 8.52 -6.95 -11.27
C ALA A 284 7.37 -5.99 -11.58
N GLU A 285 6.73 -5.38 -10.57
CA GLU A 285 5.59 -4.46 -10.72
C GLU A 285 5.81 -3.42 -11.85
N PRO A 286 6.95 -2.70 -11.94
CA PRO A 286 7.12 -1.67 -12.98
C PRO A 286 7.18 -2.21 -14.41
N THR A 287 7.50 -3.49 -14.61
CA THR A 287 7.59 -4.12 -15.94
C THR A 287 6.26 -4.72 -16.38
N VAL A 288 5.42 -5.11 -15.43
CA VAL A 288 4.10 -5.72 -15.69
C VAL A 288 3.01 -4.66 -15.78
N ARG A 289 3.09 -3.60 -14.96
CA ARG A 289 2.14 -2.50 -14.97
C ARG A 289 2.81 -1.20 -14.52
N ARG A 290 3.05 -0.29 -15.45
CA ARG A 290 3.73 0.99 -15.17
C ARG A 290 2.74 2.05 -14.67
N ILE A 291 2.54 2.13 -13.37
CA ILE A 291 1.87 3.28 -12.73
C ILE A 291 2.97 4.25 -12.31
N ASN A 292 2.97 5.46 -12.88
CA ASN A 292 3.96 6.46 -12.47
C ASN A 292 3.60 6.97 -11.06
N PRO A 293 4.44 6.78 -10.03
CA PRO A 293 4.15 7.31 -8.68
C PRO A 293 4.22 8.85 -8.62
N GLU A 294 4.84 9.47 -9.62
CA GLU A 294 5.15 10.90 -9.68
C GLU A 294 4.87 11.44 -11.09
N PRO A 295 3.59 11.52 -11.51
CA PRO A 295 3.22 12.03 -12.83
C PRO A 295 3.40 13.55 -12.94
N ASP A 296 3.77 14.02 -14.12
CA ASP A 296 3.78 15.46 -14.44
C ASP A 296 2.37 16.05 -14.49
N ASN A 297 1.38 15.21 -14.85
CA ASN A 297 -0.04 15.56 -14.90
C ASN A 297 -0.87 14.53 -14.15
N TRP A 298 -1.42 14.94 -13.00
CA TRP A 298 -2.25 14.08 -12.17
C TRP A 298 -3.62 13.81 -12.80
N SER A 299 -4.13 14.71 -13.63
CA SER A 299 -5.38 14.51 -14.36
C SER A 299 -5.27 13.33 -15.33
N ASP A 300 -4.24 13.36 -16.18
CA ASP A 300 -3.99 12.29 -17.16
C ASP A 300 -3.72 10.97 -16.43
N TRP A 301 -2.91 11.03 -15.37
CA TRP A 301 -2.64 9.86 -14.53
C TRP A 301 -3.90 9.23 -13.95
N LEU A 302 -4.85 10.04 -13.46
CA LEU A 302 -6.12 9.55 -12.92
C LEU A 302 -6.92 8.83 -14.00
N MET A 303 -6.98 9.39 -15.20
CA MET A 303 -7.73 8.81 -16.32
C MET A 303 -7.12 7.49 -16.78
N ASP A 304 -5.80 7.45 -16.96
CA ASP A 304 -5.06 6.26 -17.36
C ASP A 304 -5.14 5.15 -16.30
N SER A 305 -5.15 5.54 -15.01
CA SER A 305 -5.20 4.61 -13.88
C SER A 305 -6.62 4.35 -13.37
N PHE A 306 -7.65 4.94 -13.97
CA PHE A 306 -9.01 4.94 -13.42
C PHE A 306 -9.58 3.54 -13.19
N PRO A 307 -9.50 2.59 -14.14
CA PRO A 307 -10.03 1.24 -13.92
C PRO A 307 -9.40 0.56 -12.70
N LEU A 308 -8.10 0.75 -12.51
CA LEU A 308 -7.36 0.19 -11.40
C LEU A 308 -7.78 0.82 -10.08
N LEU A 309 -7.78 2.15 -10.01
CA LEU A 309 -8.19 2.90 -8.81
C LEU A 309 -9.63 2.58 -8.45
N PHE A 310 -10.52 2.54 -9.44
CA PHE A 310 -11.91 2.21 -9.21
C PHE A 310 -12.07 0.81 -8.59
N SER A 311 -11.37 -0.20 -9.11
CA SER A 311 -11.38 -1.55 -8.54
C SER A 311 -10.73 -1.59 -7.14
N ALA A 312 -9.62 -0.89 -6.95
CA ALA A 312 -8.90 -0.83 -5.68
C ALA A 312 -9.73 -0.16 -4.58
N ILE A 313 -10.48 0.88 -4.93
CA ILE A 313 -11.23 1.66 -3.97
C ILE A 313 -12.63 1.07 -3.73
N TRP A 314 -13.40 0.77 -4.79
CA TRP A 314 -14.78 0.28 -4.67
C TRP A 314 -14.91 -1.24 -4.64
N PHE A 315 -13.79 -1.97 -4.53
CA PHE A 315 -13.74 -3.43 -4.39
C PHE A 315 -14.56 -4.18 -5.46
N ARG A 316 -14.59 -3.67 -6.70
CA ARG A 316 -15.18 -4.45 -7.79
C ARG A 316 -14.21 -5.56 -8.18
N ALA A 317 -14.67 -6.81 -8.08
CA ALA A 317 -14.02 -7.94 -8.72
C ALA A 317 -13.86 -7.62 -10.21
N GLY A 318 -12.62 -7.59 -10.68
CA GLY A 318 -12.29 -7.51 -12.10
C GLY A 318 -12.59 -8.82 -12.81
#